data_AF-A0A7T7CA46-F1
#
_entry.id   AF-A0A7T7CA46-F1
#
_cell.length_a   1.000
_cell.length_b   1.000
_cell.length_c   1.000
_cell.angle_alpha   90.00
_cell.angle_beta   90.00
_cell.angle_gamma   90.00
#
_symmetry.space_group_name_H-M   'P 1'
#
loop_
_entity.id
_entity.type
_entity.pdbx_description
1 polymer ?
#
loop_
_entity_poly.entity_id
_entity_poly.type
_entity_poly.pdbx_seq_one_letter_code
_entity_poly.pdbx_strand_id
1 'polypeptide(L)'
;MSFPFLDVLQFNYLTVELSKLDWREYIRKDNPVAGALMSKMGYTKDEKIEVKKEFLRMLVRLELDPARNHLLTTFFETYLELSEREEHILADEVNQLDPNEEARVMELMTSYERRGMEKGKQDSILAFLDVRFGPTTDSVQEQVRSIEDVELLDEVSRKVFSAKSYEDAQKIINETVKIQNE
;
A
#
# COMPACT_ATOMS: atom_id res chain seq x y z
N MET A 1 -8.05 -35.47 -25.78
CA MET A 1 -7.52 -36.82 -26.12
C MET A 1 -8.23 -37.78 -25.16
N SER A 2 -9.06 -38.69 -25.66
CA SER A 2 -9.85 -39.60 -24.82
C SER A 2 -9.45 -41.04 -25.16
N PHE A 3 -9.16 -41.86 -24.15
CA PHE A 3 -8.96 -43.30 -24.32
C PHE A 3 -10.30 -44.02 -24.09
N PRO A 4 -10.54 -45.17 -24.74
CA PRO A 4 -11.81 -45.89 -24.66
C PRO A 4 -12.21 -46.40 -23.26
N PHE A 5 -11.38 -46.20 -22.24
CA PHE A 5 -11.61 -46.62 -20.85
C PHE A 5 -11.39 -45.51 -19.82
N LEU A 6 -10.93 -44.31 -20.23
CA LEU A 6 -10.61 -43.22 -19.32
C LEU A 6 -10.55 -41.88 -20.07
N ASP A 7 -11.35 -40.91 -19.61
CA ASP A 7 -11.24 -39.53 -20.05
C ASP A 7 -10.06 -38.87 -19.36
N VAL A 8 -9.06 -38.50 -20.16
CA VAL A 8 -7.84 -37.83 -19.69
C VAL A 8 -7.95 -36.34 -20.01
N LEU A 9 -7.44 -35.49 -19.12
CA LEU A 9 -7.51 -34.01 -19.18
C LEU A 9 -8.88 -33.40 -18.89
N GLN A 10 -9.66 -34.00 -17.99
CA GLN A 10 -10.85 -33.34 -17.43
C GLN A 10 -10.46 -32.45 -16.25
N PHE A 11 -10.67 -31.14 -16.40
CA PHE A 11 -10.49 -30.17 -15.32
C PHE A 11 -11.86 -29.64 -14.90
N ASN A 12 -12.20 -29.85 -13.62
CA ASN A 12 -13.40 -29.27 -13.02
C ASN A 12 -12.95 -28.11 -12.13
N TYR A 13 -13.53 -26.93 -12.33
CA TYR A 13 -13.22 -25.73 -11.55
C TYR A 13 -14.51 -25.01 -11.16
N LEU A 14 -14.45 -24.36 -10.00
CA LEU A 14 -15.47 -23.40 -9.59
C LEU A 14 -15.07 -22.03 -10.13
N THR A 15 -16.00 -21.37 -10.81
CA THR A 15 -15.79 -20.02 -11.35
C THR A 15 -16.40 -18.97 -10.42
N VAL A 16 -15.67 -17.89 -10.19
CA VAL A 16 -16.19 -16.67 -9.57
C VAL A 16 -15.93 -15.51 -10.52
N GLU A 17 -17.00 -14.86 -10.97
CA GLU A 17 -16.94 -13.69 -11.84
C GLU A 17 -17.15 -12.42 -11.01
N LEU A 18 -16.06 -11.83 -10.51
CA LEU A 18 -16.13 -10.70 -9.58
C LEU A 18 -16.93 -9.51 -10.15
N SER A 19 -16.78 -9.21 -11.44
CA SER A 19 -17.51 -8.12 -12.10
C SER A 19 -19.03 -8.27 -12.13
N LYS A 20 -19.55 -9.48 -11.88
CA LYS A 20 -20.99 -9.77 -11.76
C LYS A 20 -21.50 -9.71 -10.32
N LEU A 21 -20.61 -9.54 -9.35
CA LEU A 21 -20.97 -9.41 -7.94
C LEU A 21 -21.14 -7.93 -7.61
N ASP A 22 -22.28 -7.57 -7.02
CA ASP A 22 -22.51 -6.22 -6.50
C ASP A 22 -21.73 -6.03 -5.20
N TRP A 23 -20.75 -5.13 -5.23
CA TRP A 23 -19.88 -4.84 -4.09
C TRP A 23 -20.66 -4.42 -2.83
N ARG A 24 -21.86 -3.83 -2.98
CA ARG A 24 -22.72 -3.41 -1.85
C ARG A 24 -23.26 -4.57 -1.02
N GLU A 25 -23.35 -5.77 -1.61
CA GLU A 25 -23.74 -6.97 -0.86
C GLU A 25 -22.60 -7.51 0.01
N TYR A 26 -21.36 -7.16 -0.32
CA TYR A 26 -20.16 -7.72 0.30
C TYR A 26 -19.54 -6.79 1.33
N ILE A 27 -19.67 -5.47 1.17
CA ILE A 27 -19.14 -4.48 2.11
C ILE A 27 -19.67 -4.65 3.54
N ARG A 28 -20.90 -5.15 3.69
CA ARG A 28 -21.56 -5.36 4.98
C ARG A 28 -21.12 -6.65 5.68
N LYS A 29 -20.42 -7.53 4.97
CA LYS A 29 -19.87 -8.76 5.53
C LYS A 29 -18.45 -8.38 5.91
N ASP A 30 -18.15 -8.26 7.19
CA ASP A 30 -16.82 -7.96 7.71
C ASP A 30 -15.84 -9.08 7.31
N ASN A 31 -15.43 -9.06 6.04
CA ASN A 31 -14.65 -10.08 5.36
C ASN A 31 -13.50 -9.38 4.61
N PRO A 32 -12.25 -9.57 5.05
CA PRO A 32 -11.10 -8.89 4.45
C PRO A 32 -10.91 -9.24 2.96
N VAL A 33 -11.23 -10.47 2.55
CA VAL A 33 -11.11 -10.91 1.14
C VAL A 33 -12.13 -10.21 0.26
N ALA A 34 -13.37 -10.06 0.75
CA ALA A 34 -14.36 -9.23 0.07
C ALA A 34 -13.82 -7.80 -0.09
N GLY A 35 -13.30 -7.23 1.00
CA GLY A 35 -12.60 -5.95 1.01
C GLY A 35 -11.65 -5.72 -0.14
N ALA A 36 -10.62 -6.56 -0.25
CA ALA A 36 -9.63 -6.49 -1.32
C ALA A 36 -10.26 -6.62 -2.72
N LEU A 37 -11.19 -7.54 -2.89
CA LEU A 37 -11.78 -7.87 -4.19
C LEU A 37 -12.88 -6.91 -4.64
N MET A 38 -13.42 -6.05 -3.77
CA MET A 38 -14.39 -5.01 -4.14
C MET A 38 -13.86 -4.09 -5.25
N SER A 39 -12.54 -3.85 -5.28
CA SER A 39 -11.85 -3.11 -6.36
C SER A 39 -12.00 -3.75 -7.75
N LYS A 40 -12.45 -5.00 -7.84
CA LYS A 40 -12.74 -5.76 -9.07
C LYS A 40 -14.19 -6.21 -9.19
N MET A 41 -15.05 -5.86 -8.24
CA MET A 41 -16.47 -6.17 -8.28
C MET A 41 -17.21 -5.21 -9.23
N GLY A 42 -18.50 -5.45 -9.46
CA GLY A 42 -19.31 -4.62 -10.35
C GLY A 42 -19.64 -3.26 -9.74
N TYR A 43 -18.88 -2.22 -10.09
CA TYR A 43 -19.19 -0.81 -9.80
C TYR A 43 -19.00 0.05 -11.05
N THR A 44 -19.71 1.17 -11.11
CA THR A 44 -19.61 2.19 -12.16
C THR A 44 -18.50 3.20 -11.83
N LYS A 45 -18.02 3.94 -12.82
CA LYS A 45 -16.94 4.93 -12.59
C LYS A 45 -17.31 5.99 -11.55
N ASP A 46 -18.57 6.38 -11.49
CA ASP A 46 -19.08 7.40 -10.57
C ASP A 46 -19.14 6.88 -9.13
N GLU A 47 -19.15 5.56 -8.93
CA GLU A 47 -19.17 4.92 -7.61
C GLU A 47 -17.76 4.70 -7.04
N LYS A 48 -16.69 5.01 -7.79
CA LYS A 48 -15.30 4.77 -7.35
C LYS A 48 -14.99 5.34 -5.96
N ILE A 49 -15.39 6.59 -5.73
CA ILE A 49 -15.17 7.29 -4.46
C ILE A 49 -15.94 6.58 -3.34
N GLU A 50 -17.20 6.22 -3.60
CA GLU A 50 -18.04 5.49 -2.65
C GLU A 50 -17.42 4.13 -2.27
N VAL A 51 -16.94 3.37 -3.26
CA VAL A 51 -16.30 2.06 -3.04
C VAL A 51 -15.03 2.20 -2.19
N LYS A 52 -14.18 3.21 -2.46
CA LYS A 52 -12.97 3.48 -1.67
C LYS A 52 -13.32 3.91 -0.24
N LYS A 53 -14.29 4.81 -0.07
CA LYS A 53 -14.77 5.26 1.24
C LYS A 53 -15.26 4.09 2.08
N GLU A 54 -16.13 3.27 1.51
CA GLU A 54 -16.68 2.11 2.20
C GLU A 54 -15.58 1.09 2.54
N PHE A 55 -14.63 0.86 1.64
CA PHE A 55 -13.46 0.04 1.91
C PHE A 55 -12.67 0.54 3.14
N LEU A 56 -12.39 1.85 3.24
CA LEU A 56 -11.71 2.44 4.39
C LEU A 56 -12.52 2.24 5.69
N ARG A 57 -13.84 2.49 5.65
CA ARG A 57 -14.74 2.23 6.79
C ARG A 57 -14.70 0.76 7.21
N MET A 58 -14.63 -0.17 6.26
CA MET A 58 -14.52 -1.60 6.55
C MET A 58 -13.17 -1.98 7.18
N LEU A 59 -12.05 -1.41 6.72
CA LEU A 59 -10.74 -1.64 7.36
C LEU A 59 -10.75 -1.20 8.82
N VAL A 60 -11.39 -0.06 9.09
CA VAL A 60 -11.60 0.44 10.43
C VAL A 60 -12.41 -0.57 11.26
N ARG A 61 -13.54 -1.08 10.76
CA ARG A 61 -14.36 -2.10 11.49
C ARG A 61 -13.65 -3.42 11.72
N LEU A 62 -12.82 -3.86 10.77
CA LEU A 62 -12.14 -5.16 10.83
C LEU A 62 -11.01 -5.21 11.87
N GLU A 63 -10.44 -4.05 12.25
CA GLU A 63 -9.39 -3.92 13.27
C GLU A 63 -8.23 -4.92 13.08
N LEU A 64 -7.80 -5.08 11.82
CA LEU A 64 -6.72 -6.01 11.50
C LEU A 64 -5.37 -5.48 11.99
N ASP A 65 -4.42 -6.40 12.13
CA ASP A 65 -3.02 -6.03 12.36
C ASP A 65 -2.46 -5.20 11.19
N PRO A 66 -1.42 -4.37 11.43
CA PRO A 66 -0.87 -3.47 10.41
C PRO A 66 -0.41 -4.15 9.12
N ALA A 67 0.06 -5.41 9.19
CA ALA A 67 0.56 -6.13 8.02
C ALA A 67 -0.60 -6.60 7.13
N ARG A 68 -1.67 -7.13 7.71
CA ARG A 68 -2.88 -7.51 6.96
C ARG A 68 -3.59 -6.29 6.36
N ASN A 69 -3.72 -5.23 7.15
CA ASN A 69 -4.28 -3.96 6.67
C ASN A 69 -3.49 -3.44 5.46
N HIS A 70 -2.16 -3.41 5.56
CA HIS A 70 -1.30 -2.99 4.45
C HIS A 70 -1.50 -3.85 3.20
N LEU A 71 -1.51 -5.18 3.35
CA LEU A 71 -1.71 -6.10 2.25
C LEU A 71 -3.04 -5.85 1.51
N LEU A 72 -4.13 -5.65 2.26
CA LEU A 72 -5.45 -5.37 1.68
C LEU A 72 -5.47 -4.02 0.96
N THR A 73 -4.92 -2.97 1.59
CA THR A 73 -4.85 -1.63 1.01
C THR A 73 -4.06 -1.64 -0.29
N THR A 74 -2.85 -2.23 -0.30
CA THR A 74 -2.03 -2.33 -1.50
C THR A 74 -2.74 -3.10 -2.62
N PHE A 75 -3.38 -4.23 -2.30
CA PHE A 75 -4.14 -4.98 -3.31
C PHE A 75 -5.29 -4.15 -3.87
N PHE A 76 -6.08 -3.51 -3.01
CA PHE A 76 -7.23 -2.72 -3.42
C PHE A 76 -6.81 -1.54 -4.31
N GLU A 77 -5.77 -0.81 -3.91
CA GLU A 77 -5.25 0.36 -4.63
C GLU A 77 -4.65 0.02 -5.98
N THR A 78 -4.06 -1.17 -6.13
CA THR A 78 -3.55 -1.66 -7.43
C THR A 78 -4.63 -1.69 -8.52
N TYR A 79 -5.91 -1.77 -8.14
CA TYR A 79 -7.01 -1.91 -9.08
C TYR A 79 -8.03 -0.77 -9.03
N LEU A 80 -8.15 -0.09 -7.89
CA LEU A 80 -8.96 1.12 -7.74
C LEU A 80 -8.07 2.27 -7.30
N GLU A 81 -7.60 3.02 -8.29
CA GLU A 81 -6.90 4.28 -8.10
C GLU A 81 -7.88 5.45 -8.27
N LEU A 82 -7.76 6.42 -7.37
CA LEU A 82 -8.41 7.72 -7.43
C LEU A 82 -7.39 8.75 -7.92
N SER A 83 -7.86 9.71 -8.70
CA SER A 83 -7.09 10.92 -9.04
C SER A 83 -7.02 11.87 -7.84
N GLU A 84 -6.08 12.83 -7.86
CA GLU A 84 -5.97 13.84 -6.79
C GLU A 84 -7.29 14.56 -6.51
N ARG A 85 -8.08 14.85 -7.55
CA ARG A 85 -9.42 15.44 -7.36
C ARG A 85 -10.39 14.49 -6.65
N GLU A 86 -10.39 13.21 -7.02
CA GLU A 86 -11.25 12.20 -6.39
C GLU A 86 -10.83 11.94 -4.94
N GLU A 87 -9.53 11.95 -4.63
CA GLU A 87 -9.00 11.86 -3.26
C GLU A 87 -9.42 13.05 -2.40
N HIS A 88 -9.42 14.27 -2.95
CA HIS A 88 -9.96 15.44 -2.24
C HIS A 88 -11.45 15.31 -1.95
N ILE A 89 -12.25 14.85 -2.91
CA ILE A 89 -13.68 14.61 -2.69
C ILE A 89 -13.87 13.51 -1.64
N LEU A 90 -13.07 12.44 -1.67
CA LEU A 90 -13.11 11.38 -0.67
C LEU A 90 -12.84 11.93 0.74
N ALA A 91 -11.81 12.77 0.90
CA ALA A 91 -11.50 13.41 2.18
C ALA A 91 -12.68 14.28 2.67
N ASP A 92 -13.29 15.07 1.77
CA ASP A 92 -14.48 15.87 2.08
C ASP A 92 -15.70 15.02 2.47
N GLU A 93 -15.87 13.83 1.87
CA GLU A 93 -16.92 12.88 2.26
C GLU A 93 -16.64 12.20 3.60
N VAL A 94 -15.37 11.90 3.90
CA VAL A 94 -14.97 11.34 5.20
C VAL A 94 -15.20 12.34 6.33
N ASN A 95 -14.92 13.63 6.10
CA ASN A 95 -15.18 14.72 7.05
C ASN A 95 -16.67 14.91 7.39
N GLN A 96 -17.58 14.27 6.63
CA GLN A 96 -19.02 14.31 6.87
C GLN A 96 -19.54 13.09 7.66
N LEU A 97 -18.67 12.14 8.01
CA LEU A 97 -19.03 10.98 8.83
C LEU A 97 -19.25 11.39 10.29
N ASP A 98 -19.78 10.46 11.10
CA ASP A 98 -19.85 10.66 12.55
C ASP A 98 -18.45 10.90 13.12
N PRO A 99 -18.26 11.80 14.11
CA PRO A 99 -16.92 12.24 14.55
C PRO A 99 -15.96 11.11 14.97
N ASN A 100 -16.48 10.03 15.54
CA ASN A 100 -15.68 8.88 15.94
C ASN A 100 -15.25 8.01 14.73
N GLU A 101 -16.11 7.88 13.73
CA GLU A 101 -15.79 7.15 12.51
C GLU A 101 -14.85 7.97 11.63
N GLU A 102 -15.13 9.27 11.45
CA GLU A 102 -14.26 10.24 10.78
C GLU A 102 -12.83 10.16 11.32
N ALA A 103 -12.63 10.33 12.63
CA ALA A 103 -11.30 10.36 13.23
C ALA A 103 -10.49 9.10 12.93
N ARG A 104 -11.11 7.92 13.00
CA ARG A 104 -10.45 6.64 12.74
C ARG A 104 -10.12 6.44 11.26
N VAL A 105 -11.03 6.85 10.36
CA VAL A 105 -10.81 6.76 8.92
C VAL A 105 -9.72 7.74 8.48
N MET A 106 -9.74 8.97 9.00
CA MET A 106 -8.72 9.98 8.73
C MET A 106 -7.34 9.55 9.25
N GLU A 107 -7.26 9.00 10.47
CA GLU A 107 -6.02 8.44 11.01
C GLU A 107 -5.45 7.34 10.10
N LEU A 108 -6.32 6.46 9.59
CA LEU A 108 -5.92 5.41 8.64
C LEU A 108 -5.36 6.01 7.35
N MET A 109 -6.04 6.99 6.76
CA MET A 109 -5.61 7.67 5.54
C MET A 109 -4.25 8.35 5.74
N THR A 110 -4.10 9.15 6.80
CA THR A 110 -2.84 9.85 7.12
C THR A 110 -1.70 8.87 7.40
N SER A 111 -1.97 7.75 8.08
CA SER A 111 -0.96 6.71 8.32
C SER A 111 -0.44 6.12 7.00
N TYR A 112 -1.32 5.81 6.05
CA TYR A 112 -0.90 5.30 4.74
C TYR A 112 -0.19 6.34 3.88
N GLU A 113 -0.64 7.60 3.92
CA GLU A 113 0.04 8.69 3.24
C GLU A 113 1.48 8.84 3.74
N ARG A 114 1.68 8.86 5.07
CA ARG A 114 3.01 8.93 5.67
C ARG A 114 3.89 7.75 5.24
N ARG A 115 3.37 6.53 5.32
CA ARG A 115 4.10 5.32 4.85
C ARG A 115 4.43 5.37 3.36
N GLY A 116 3.54 5.93 2.55
CA GLY A 116 3.79 6.18 1.12
C GLY A 116 4.96 7.13 0.91
N MET A 117 5.01 8.22 1.69
CA MET A 117 6.14 9.17 1.66
C MET A 117 7.45 8.52 2.13
N GLU A 118 7.43 7.78 3.24
CA GLU A 118 8.59 7.03 3.75
C GLU A 118 9.16 6.11 2.66
N LYS A 119 8.31 5.25 2.09
CA LYS A 119 8.72 4.30 1.05
C LYS A 119 9.23 5.00 -0.21
N GLY A 120 8.58 6.08 -0.65
CA GLY A 120 9.02 6.86 -1.79
C GLY A 120 10.41 7.49 -1.61
N LYS A 121 10.72 7.98 -0.39
CA LYS A 121 12.05 8.50 -0.06
C LYS A 121 13.09 7.39 0.02
N GLN A 122 12.76 6.27 0.68
CA GLN A 122 13.62 5.08 0.71
C GLN A 122 13.96 4.63 -0.72
N ASP A 123 12.96 4.40 -1.57
CA ASP A 123 13.13 3.94 -2.95
C ASP A 123 13.99 4.92 -3.77
N SER A 124 13.86 6.23 -3.54
CA SER A 124 14.70 7.25 -4.18
C SER A 124 16.17 7.15 -3.76
N ILE A 125 16.45 6.93 -2.47
CA ILE A 125 17.81 6.72 -1.97
C ILE A 125 18.40 5.41 -2.52
N LEU A 126 17.62 4.33 -2.48
CA LEU A 126 18.02 3.01 -2.99
C LEU A 126 18.38 3.07 -4.47
N ALA A 127 17.51 3.65 -5.30
CA ALA A 127 17.75 3.81 -6.74
C ALA A 127 19.02 4.63 -7.02
N PHE A 128 19.27 5.69 -6.23
CA PHE A 128 20.51 6.46 -6.34
C PHE A 128 21.75 5.62 -6.00
N LEU A 129 21.71 4.87 -4.90
CA LEU A 129 22.82 4.02 -4.48
C LEU A 129 23.14 2.97 -5.56
N ASP A 130 22.12 2.32 -6.11
CA ASP A 130 22.25 1.34 -7.19
C ASP A 130 22.89 1.94 -8.44
N VAL A 131 22.39 3.09 -8.90
CA VAL A 131 22.89 3.73 -10.12
C VAL A 131 24.34 4.23 -9.94
N ARG A 132 24.69 4.75 -8.77
CA ARG A 132 25.97 5.42 -8.55
C ARG A 132 27.08 4.48 -8.12
N PHE A 133 26.79 3.51 -7.26
CA PHE A 133 27.79 2.63 -6.64
C PHE A 133 27.65 1.17 -7.07
N GLY A 134 26.55 0.81 -7.73
CA GLY A 134 26.33 -0.54 -8.23
C GLY A 134 25.86 -1.53 -7.16
N PRO A 135 25.92 -2.84 -7.45
CA PRO A 135 25.32 -3.91 -6.63
C PRO A 135 26.03 -4.18 -5.29
N THR A 136 27.10 -3.45 -4.95
CA THR A 136 27.77 -3.59 -3.64
C THR A 136 27.04 -2.86 -2.51
N THR A 137 25.79 -2.44 -2.71
CA THR A 137 25.05 -1.58 -1.77
C THR A 137 24.09 -2.31 -0.84
N ASP A 138 23.88 -3.62 -1.01
CA ASP A 138 22.87 -4.43 -0.28
C ASP A 138 22.81 -4.14 1.23
N SER A 139 23.95 -4.15 1.93
CA SER A 139 24.01 -3.91 3.37
C SER A 139 23.51 -2.52 3.78
N VAL A 140 23.75 -1.51 2.94
CA VAL A 140 23.32 -0.12 3.19
C VAL A 140 21.88 0.08 2.75
N GLN A 141 21.41 -0.67 1.74
CA GLN A 141 20.01 -0.67 1.33
C GLN A 141 19.08 -1.18 2.43
N GLU A 142 19.46 -2.26 3.11
CA GLU A 142 18.70 -2.79 4.24
C GLU A 142 18.59 -1.76 5.38
N GLN A 143 19.67 -1.01 5.62
CA GLN A 143 19.67 0.07 6.61
C GLN A 143 18.72 1.19 6.23
N VAL A 144 18.73 1.65 4.97
CA VAL A 144 17.78 2.68 4.51
C VAL A 144 16.32 2.21 4.66
N ARG A 145 16.02 0.94 4.34
CA ARG A 145 14.68 0.36 4.50
C ARG A 145 14.22 0.28 5.96
N SER A 146 15.15 0.28 6.92
CA SER A 146 14.83 0.30 8.36
C SER A 146 14.56 1.69 8.92
N ILE A 147 14.79 2.76 8.14
CA ILE A 147 14.51 4.13 8.57
C ILE A 147 13.04 4.45 8.31
N GLU A 148 12.25 4.64 9.36
CA GLU A 148 10.81 4.92 9.27
C GLU A 148 10.49 6.41 9.43
N ASP A 149 11.44 7.21 9.91
CA ASP A 149 11.25 8.65 10.08
C ASP A 149 11.46 9.41 8.75
N VAL A 150 10.41 10.11 8.32
CA VAL A 150 10.38 10.90 7.07
C VAL A 150 11.41 12.04 7.07
N GLU A 151 11.64 12.69 8.21
CA GLU A 151 12.59 13.80 8.33
C GLU A 151 14.04 13.28 8.29
N LEU A 152 14.31 12.15 8.96
CA LEU A 152 15.61 11.49 8.87
C LEU A 152 15.91 11.02 7.44
N LEU A 153 14.92 10.46 6.74
CA LEU A 153 15.04 10.08 5.33
C LEU A 153 15.35 11.29 4.43
N ASP A 154 14.78 12.46 4.73
CA ASP A 154 15.09 13.70 4.02
C ASP A 154 16.52 14.18 4.26
N GLU A 155 17.00 14.10 5.50
CA GLU A 155 18.39 14.42 5.82
C GLU A 155 19.37 13.48 5.11
N VAL A 156 19.10 12.18 5.16
CA VAL A 156 19.89 11.15 4.47
C VAL A 156 19.93 11.43 2.97
N SER A 157 18.78 11.67 2.35
CA SER A 157 18.68 11.96 0.91
C SER A 157 19.61 13.11 0.51
N ARG A 158 19.56 14.23 1.24
CA ARG A 158 20.39 15.42 0.96
C ARG A 158 21.88 15.12 1.06
N LYS A 159 22.29 14.39 2.09
CA LYS A 159 23.70 14.07 2.37
C LYS A 159 24.24 13.01 1.40
N VAL A 160 23.49 11.92 1.19
CA VAL A 160 23.86 10.79 0.33
C VAL A 160 23.98 11.22 -1.13
N PHE A 161 23.09 12.08 -1.62
CA PHE A 161 23.17 12.57 -3.00
C PHE A 161 24.45 13.39 -3.27
N SER A 162 25.02 13.99 -2.22
CA SER A 162 26.27 14.76 -2.28
C SER A 162 27.52 13.94 -1.96
N ALA A 163 27.39 12.67 -1.53
CA ALA A 163 28.50 11.81 -1.16
C ALA A 163 29.45 11.60 -2.35
N LYS A 164 30.77 11.52 -2.12
CA LYS A 164 31.75 11.34 -3.22
C LYS A 164 32.13 9.89 -3.45
N SER A 165 32.04 9.06 -2.40
CA SER A 165 32.28 7.62 -2.47
C SER A 165 31.19 6.82 -1.76
N TYR A 166 31.26 5.50 -1.92
CA TYR A 166 30.37 4.57 -1.22
C TYR A 166 30.59 4.62 0.30
N GLU A 167 31.84 4.74 0.75
CA GLU A 167 32.18 4.84 2.18
C GLU A 167 31.57 6.08 2.84
N ASP A 168 31.56 7.22 2.13
CA ASP A 168 30.92 8.44 2.60
C ASP A 168 29.40 8.23 2.78
N ALA A 169 28.74 7.62 1.79
CA ALA A 169 27.30 7.35 1.83
C ALA A 169 26.95 6.34 2.94
N GLN A 170 27.75 5.29 3.09
CA GLN A 170 27.59 4.28 4.13
C GLN A 170 27.74 4.90 5.53
N LYS A 171 28.71 5.81 5.72
CA LYS A 171 28.88 6.50 7.00
C LYS A 171 27.66 7.35 7.36
N ILE A 172 27.13 8.11 6.41
CA ILE A 172 25.92 8.93 6.61
C ILE A 172 24.75 8.06 7.05
N ILE A 173 24.50 6.96 6.35
CA ILE A 173 23.35 6.07 6.63
C ILE A 173 23.49 5.39 7.99
N ASN A 174 24.70 4.92 8.32
CA ASN A 174 25.00 4.35 9.64
C ASN A 174 24.77 5.34 10.79
N GLU A 175 25.16 6.61 10.61
CA GLU A 175 24.95 7.66 11.62
C GLU A 175 23.46 7.92 11.81
N THR A 176 22.66 7.99 10.74
CA THR A 176 21.22 8.20 10.85
C THR A 176 20.50 7.02 11.51
N VAL A 177 20.86 5.78 11.18
CA VAL A 177 20.26 4.60 11.85
C VAL A 177 20.55 4.60 13.34
N LYS A 178 21.71 5.11 13.79
CA LYS A 178 21.98 5.28 15.23
C LYS A 178 21.05 6.31 15.86
N ILE A 179 20.88 7.47 15.22
CA ILE A 179 20.01 8.54 15.72
C ILE A 179 18.55 8.07 15.87
N GLN A 180 18.05 7.27 14.94
CA GLN A 180 16.68 6.72 15.05
C GLN A 180 16.49 5.77 16.24
N ASN A 181 17.56 5.09 16.67
CA ASN A 181 17.50 4.09 17.74
C ASN A 181 17.85 4.66 19.14
N GLU A 182 18.14 5.96 19.25
CA GLU A 182 18.37 6.68 20.51
C GLU A 182 17.08 7.33 21.04
#